data_AF-A0A4Q4CQD9-F1
#
_entry.id   AF-A0A4Q4CQD9-F1
#
_cell.length_a   1.000
_cell.length_b   1.000
_cell.length_c   1.000
_cell.angle_alpha   90.00
_cell.angle_beta   90.00
_cell.angle_gamma   90.00
#
_symmetry.space_group_name_H-M   'P 1'
#
loop_
_entity.id
_entity.type
_entity.pdbx_description
1 polymer ?
#
loop_
_entity_poly.entity_id
_entity_poly.type
_entity_poly.pdbx_seq_one_letter_code
_entity_poly.pdbx_strand_id
1 'polypeptide(L)'
;MGITDHLSATDVILDLDATNKRAILQRLPHARLEGALPPVALFARLRRPVDFEARDEQPVDLVILVLWPEASPEGFLPALAETCRSLREPQVLRRLRTVKAPEEVVTLLAGPAAPATA
;
A
#
# COMPACT_ATOMS: atom_id res chain seq x y z
N MET A 1 7.85 7.17 13.02
CA MET A 1 6.61 6.37 12.99
C MET A 1 6.19 6.31 11.54
N GLY A 2 6.60 5.25 10.87
CA GLY A 2 6.31 5.01 9.45
C GLY A 2 4.96 4.33 9.29
N ILE A 3 4.43 4.26 8.06
CA ILE A 3 3.20 3.49 7.81
C ILE A 3 3.36 2.02 8.18
N THR A 4 4.60 1.57 8.10
CA THR A 4 5.05 0.19 8.21
C THR A 4 5.08 -0.30 9.65
N ASP A 5 5.11 0.62 10.64
CA ASP A 5 4.88 0.31 12.05
C ASP A 5 3.41 -0.09 12.31
N HIS A 6 2.51 0.18 11.35
CA HIS A 6 1.07 -0.06 11.46
C HIS A 6 0.52 -1.01 10.38
N LEU A 7 1.36 -1.45 9.43
CA LEU A 7 1.00 -2.45 8.43
C LEU A 7 0.92 -3.83 9.08
N SER A 8 -0.29 -4.32 9.35
CA SER A 8 -0.50 -5.73 9.67
C SER A 8 -0.53 -6.56 8.39
N ALA A 9 0.07 -7.75 8.40
CA ALA A 9 -0.03 -8.72 7.30
C ALA A 9 -1.49 -9.09 6.96
N THR A 10 -2.42 -8.88 7.90
CA THR A 10 -3.86 -9.12 7.72
C THR A 10 -4.49 -8.22 6.66
N ASP A 11 -3.89 -7.07 6.36
CA ASP A 11 -4.43 -6.09 5.41
C ASP A 11 -3.86 -6.26 3.99
N VAL A 12 -3.04 -7.29 3.73
CA VAL A 12 -2.37 -7.51 2.44
C VAL A 12 -3.11 -8.53 1.58
N ILE A 13 -3.57 -8.13 0.40
CA ILE A 13 -4.26 -8.99 -0.58
C ILE A 13 -3.34 -9.25 -1.77
N LEU A 14 -2.76 -10.43 -1.88
CA LEU A 14 -1.74 -10.68 -2.92
C LEU A 14 -2.29 -10.81 -4.34
N ASP A 15 -3.57 -11.13 -4.52
CA ASP A 15 -4.16 -11.21 -5.85
C ASP A 15 -5.62 -10.73 -5.82
N LEU A 16 -5.86 -9.59 -6.46
CA LEU A 16 -7.18 -9.00 -6.64
C LEU A 16 -7.63 -9.17 -8.10
N ASP A 17 -8.80 -9.76 -8.31
CA ASP A 17 -9.40 -9.88 -9.64
C ASP A 17 -10.32 -8.69 -9.91
N ALA A 18 -9.82 -7.67 -10.61
CA ALA A 18 -10.59 -6.49 -10.99
C ALA A 18 -10.48 -6.23 -12.49
N THR A 19 -11.57 -5.73 -13.08
CA THR A 19 -11.69 -5.52 -14.53
C THR A 19 -11.54 -4.07 -14.97
N ASN A 20 -11.68 -3.11 -14.04
CA ASN A 20 -11.54 -1.68 -14.30
C ASN A 20 -11.31 -0.91 -12.99
N LYS A 21 -10.93 0.38 -13.10
CA LYS A 21 -10.68 1.28 -11.97
C LYS A 21 -11.83 1.32 -10.96
N ARG A 22 -13.07 1.37 -11.43
CA ARG A 22 -14.26 1.36 -10.56
C ARG A 22 -14.38 0.07 -9.75
N ALA A 23 -14.09 -1.08 -10.36
CA ALA A 23 -14.13 -2.39 -9.69
C ALA A 23 -13.05 -2.53 -8.61
N ILE A 24 -11.90 -1.86 -8.77
CA ILE A 24 -10.90 -1.76 -7.70
C ILE A 24 -11.47 -0.93 -6.57
N LEU A 25 -11.92 0.29 -6.87
CA LEU A 25 -12.42 1.21 -5.86
C LEU A 25 -13.54 0.55 -5.05
N GLN A 26 -14.59 -0.01 -5.66
CA GLN A 26 -15.69 -0.66 -4.93
C GLN A 26 -15.28 -1.77 -3.94
N ARG A 27 -14.12 -2.42 -4.15
CA ARG A 27 -13.61 -3.47 -3.27
C ARG A 27 -12.63 -2.97 -2.23
N LEU A 28 -11.99 -1.83 -2.49
CA LEU A 28 -11.20 -1.14 -1.50
C LEU A 28 -12.18 -0.57 -0.45
N PRO A 29 -12.01 -0.87 0.84
CA PRO A 29 -12.86 -0.28 1.86
C PRO A 29 -12.77 1.25 1.78
N HIS A 30 -13.84 1.90 1.33
CA HIS A 30 -14.04 3.36 1.39
C HIS A 30 -14.58 3.73 2.77
N ALA A 31 -13.96 3.22 3.82
CA ALA A 31 -14.45 3.47 5.16
C ALA A 31 -13.79 4.74 5.69
N ARG A 32 -14.60 5.72 6.06
CA ARG A 32 -14.21 6.65 7.11
C ARG A 32 -13.96 5.77 8.34
N LEU A 33 -12.72 5.66 8.81
CA LEU A 33 -12.46 4.93 10.05
C LEU A 33 -13.04 5.76 11.20
N GLU A 34 -14.26 5.43 11.59
CA GLU A 34 -14.86 5.96 12.81
C GLU A 34 -14.27 5.22 14.02
N GLY A 35 -13.77 5.99 14.98
CA GLY A 35 -13.13 5.45 16.20
C GLY A 35 -11.61 5.49 16.17
N ALA A 36 -11.00 5.09 17.29
CA ALA A 36 -9.55 5.06 17.50
C ALA A 36 -8.91 3.79 16.90
N LEU A 37 -9.23 3.48 15.65
CA LEU A 37 -8.54 2.41 14.93
C LEU A 37 -7.12 2.88 14.58
N PRO A 38 -6.11 2.01 14.58
CA PRO A 38 -4.79 2.38 14.10
C PRO A 38 -4.82 2.69 12.59
N PRO A 39 -3.80 3.39 12.05
CA PRO A 39 -3.61 3.47 10.60
C PRO A 39 -3.63 2.09 9.96
N VAL A 40 -4.28 1.97 8.80
CA VAL A 40 -4.38 0.73 8.04
C VAL A 40 -3.82 0.97 6.65
N ALA A 41 -3.07 0.02 6.12
CA ALA A 41 -2.71 0.06 4.71
C ALA A 41 -2.85 -1.31 4.06
N LEU A 42 -3.39 -1.31 2.85
CA LEU A 42 -3.68 -2.49 2.08
C LEU A 42 -2.86 -2.47 0.80
N PHE A 43 -2.15 -3.57 0.57
CA PHE A 43 -1.47 -3.82 -0.70
C PHE A 43 -2.27 -4.82 -1.51
N ALA A 44 -2.49 -4.50 -2.79
CA ALA A 44 -3.10 -5.39 -3.75
C ALA A 44 -2.26 -5.51 -5.03
N ARG A 45 -1.97 -6.74 -5.45
CA ARG A 45 -1.52 -7.01 -6.82
C ARG A 45 -2.71 -7.47 -7.65
N LEU A 46 -2.91 -6.83 -8.80
CA LEU A 46 -4.01 -7.15 -9.70
C LEU A 46 -3.63 -8.32 -10.59
N ARG A 47 -4.55 -9.25 -10.78
CA ARG A 47 -4.36 -10.35 -11.73
C ARG A 47 -4.28 -9.87 -13.18
N ARG A 48 -4.88 -8.73 -13.47
CA ARG A 48 -4.89 -8.07 -14.77
C ARG A 48 -4.56 -6.60 -14.54
N PRO A 49 -3.55 -6.04 -15.22
CA PRO A 49 -3.31 -4.60 -15.20
C PRO A 49 -4.57 -3.85 -15.63
N VAL A 50 -4.89 -2.77 -14.92
CA VAL A 50 -6.11 -1.98 -15.14
C VAL A 50 -5.71 -0.57 -15.57
N ASP A 51 -6.43 -0.01 -16.55
CA ASP A 51 -6.30 1.39 -16.89
C ASP A 51 -6.76 2.26 -15.71
N PHE A 52 -5.81 3.00 -15.15
CA PHE A 52 -6.01 3.91 -14.02
C PHE A 52 -5.89 5.37 -14.44
N GLU A 53 -5.80 5.67 -15.74
CA GLU A 53 -5.49 7.00 -16.26
C GLU A 53 -4.18 7.53 -15.65
N ALA A 54 -3.18 6.64 -15.53
CA ALA A 54 -1.89 6.99 -14.95
C ALA A 54 -1.16 8.01 -15.83
N ARG A 55 -0.33 8.84 -15.21
CA ARG A 55 0.40 9.94 -15.89
C ARG A 55 1.33 9.44 -17.01
N ASP A 56 1.86 8.23 -16.86
CA ASP A 56 2.74 7.57 -17.83
C ASP A 56 1.97 6.70 -18.84
N GLU A 57 0.63 6.77 -18.81
CA GLU A 57 -0.28 6.01 -19.66
C GLU A 57 -0.09 4.49 -19.56
N GLN A 58 0.56 4.01 -18.51
CA GLN A 58 0.75 2.59 -18.25
C GLN A 58 -0.41 2.03 -17.41
N PRO A 59 -0.89 0.81 -17.71
CA PRO A 59 -1.87 0.16 -16.86
C PRO A 59 -1.25 -0.21 -15.51
N VAL A 60 -2.04 -0.05 -14.44
CA VAL A 60 -1.61 -0.28 -13.06
C VAL A 60 -1.92 -1.71 -12.65
N ASP A 61 -0.93 -2.40 -12.08
CA ASP A 61 -1.06 -3.77 -11.57
C ASP A 61 -0.75 -3.89 -10.07
N LEU A 62 -0.19 -2.84 -9.45
CA LEU A 62 0.08 -2.75 -8.02
C LEU A 62 -0.71 -1.58 -7.43
N VAL A 63 -1.46 -1.84 -6.37
CA VAL A 63 -2.32 -0.84 -5.70
C VAL A 63 -1.98 -0.83 -4.22
N ILE A 64 -1.78 0.35 -3.67
CA ILE A 64 -1.66 0.56 -2.23
C ILE A 64 -2.75 1.53 -1.80
N LEU A 65 -3.57 1.09 -0.86
CA LEU A 65 -4.53 1.92 -0.15
C LEU A 65 -3.97 2.23 1.23
N VAL A 66 -4.08 3.49 1.64
CA VAL A 66 -3.77 3.91 3.01
C VAL A 66 -5.03 4.53 3.58
N LEU A 67 -5.46 4.03 4.74
CA LEU A 67 -6.52 4.60 5.52
C LEU A 67 -5.95 5.11 6.84
N TRP A 68 -6.34 6.31 7.22
CA TRP A 68 -5.78 6.99 8.38
C TRP A 68 -6.91 7.50 9.27
N PRO A 69 -6.79 7.41 10.61
CA PRO A 69 -7.80 7.93 11.53
C PRO A 69 -7.90 9.45 11.43
N GLU A 70 -9.11 9.97 11.34
CA GLU A 70 -9.34 11.42 11.27
C GLU A 70 -8.92 12.14 12.56
N ALA A 71 -8.98 11.44 13.70
CA ALA A 71 -8.63 11.98 15.02
C ALA A 71 -7.11 12.16 15.23
N SER A 72 -6.27 11.51 14.41
CA SER A 72 -4.81 11.54 14.56
C SER A 72 -4.12 11.66 13.20
N PRO A 73 -4.31 12.78 12.47
CA PRO A 73 -3.77 12.96 11.12
C PRO A 73 -2.23 13.10 11.08
N GLU A 74 -1.60 13.34 12.23
CA GLU A 74 -0.14 13.36 12.36
C GLU A 74 0.48 12.04 11.88
N GLY A 75 1.57 12.15 11.12
CA GLY A 75 2.27 10.97 10.58
C GLY A 75 1.77 10.48 9.23
N PHE A 76 0.56 10.84 8.76
CA PHE A 76 0.03 10.39 7.46
C PHE A 76 0.96 10.74 6.29
N LEU A 77 1.31 12.03 6.13
CA LEU A 77 2.15 12.48 5.01
C LEU A 77 3.59 11.91 5.07
N PRO A 78 4.28 11.91 6.23
CA PRO A 78 5.57 11.23 6.36
C PRO A 78 5.52 9.75 5.96
N ALA A 79 4.52 9.02 6.47
CA ALA A 79 4.30 7.61 6.23
C ALA A 79 4.01 7.31 4.74
N LEU A 80 3.18 8.14 4.11
CA LEU A 80 2.90 8.08 2.68
C LEU A 80 4.13 8.40 1.83
N ALA A 81 4.91 9.41 2.22
CA ALA A 81 6.11 9.82 1.48
C ALA A 81 7.19 8.75 1.50
N GLU A 82 7.37 8.07 2.64
CA GLU A 82 8.25 6.90 2.80
C GLU A 82 7.81 5.75 1.89
N THR A 83 6.54 5.36 1.95
CA THR A 83 5.96 4.34 1.06
C THR A 83 6.18 4.67 -0.42
N CYS A 84 5.89 5.91 -0.82
CA CYS A 84 6.12 6.38 -2.18
C CYS A 84 7.60 6.38 -2.58
N ARG A 85 8.52 6.48 -1.62
CA ARG A 85 9.97 6.39 -1.88
C ARG A 85 10.35 4.94 -2.20
N SER A 86 9.93 3.98 -1.40
CA SER A 86 10.16 2.55 -1.66
C SER A 86 9.63 2.13 -3.04
N LEU A 87 8.45 2.62 -3.42
CA LEU A 87 7.83 2.34 -4.73
C LEU A 87 8.55 2.95 -5.93
N ARG A 88 9.45 3.92 -5.72
CA ARG A 88 10.27 4.47 -6.82
C ARG A 88 11.43 3.58 -7.20
N GLU A 89 11.76 2.59 -6.36
CA GLU A 89 12.84 1.64 -6.65
C GLU A 89 12.35 0.53 -7.58
N PRO A 90 12.90 0.39 -8.81
CA PRO A 90 12.43 -0.61 -9.76
C PRO A 90 12.58 -2.05 -9.26
N GLN A 91 13.59 -2.31 -8.43
CA GLN A 91 13.79 -3.63 -7.82
C GLN A 91 12.69 -3.97 -6.80
N VAL A 92 12.23 -2.98 -6.01
CA VAL A 92 11.11 -3.16 -5.09
C VAL A 92 9.84 -3.51 -5.86
N LEU A 93 9.52 -2.76 -6.93
CA LEU A 93 8.36 -3.07 -7.78
C LEU A 93 8.42 -4.47 -8.41
N ARG A 94 9.60 -4.88 -8.89
CA ARG A 94 9.81 -6.24 -9.43
C ARG A 94 9.57 -7.31 -8.37
N ARG A 95 10.08 -7.12 -7.15
CA ARG A 95 9.90 -8.08 -6.05
C ARG A 95 8.44 -8.16 -5.59
N LEU A 96 7.77 -7.02 -5.46
CA LEU A 96 6.35 -6.93 -5.13
C LEU A 96 5.46 -7.67 -6.14
N ARG A 97 5.86 -7.72 -7.43
CA ARG A 97 5.13 -8.51 -8.45
C ARG A 97 5.30 -10.02 -8.29
N THR A 98 6.37 -10.50 -7.66
CA THR A 98 6.68 -11.93 -7.55
C THR A 98 6.41 -12.53 -6.17
N VAL A 99 6.21 -11.67 -5.16
CA VAL A 99 6.03 -12.08 -3.77
C VAL A 99 4.80 -12.96 -3.58
N LYS A 100 4.91 -13.93 -2.67
CA LYS A 100 3.85 -14.91 -2.35
C LYS A 100 3.40 -14.87 -0.90
N ALA A 101 4.18 -14.23 -0.03
CA ALA A 101 3.90 -14.10 1.39
C ALA A 101 3.58 -12.62 1.72
N PRO A 102 2.48 -12.34 2.43
CA PRO A 102 2.13 -10.99 2.90
C PRO A 102 3.25 -10.29 3.69
N GLU A 103 4.01 -11.04 4.48
CA GLU A 103 5.06 -10.53 5.37
C GLU A 103 6.23 -9.95 4.56
N GLU A 104 6.53 -10.56 3.42
CA GLU A 104 7.55 -10.07 2.49
C GLU A 104 7.12 -8.75 1.83
N VAL A 105 5.82 -8.53 1.60
CA VAL A 105 5.31 -7.23 1.12
C VAL A 105 5.57 -6.14 2.14
N VAL A 106 5.23 -6.38 3.40
CA VAL A 106 5.45 -5.42 4.49
C VAL A 106 6.95 -5.07 4.59
N THR A 107 7.80 -6.08 4.54
CA THR A 107 9.27 -5.92 4.55
C THR A 107 9.78 -5.08 3.38
N LEU A 108 9.22 -5.30 2.17
CA LEU A 108 9.60 -4.56 0.97
C LEU A 108 9.16 -3.09 1.02
N LEU A 109 8.01 -2.80 1.63
CA LEU A 109 7.47 -1.43 1.71
C LEU A 109 8.10 -0.61 2.84
N ALA A 110 8.56 -1.27 3.91
CA ALA A 110 9.26 -0.65 5.04
C ALA A 110 10.61 -0.01 4.68
N GLY A 111 11.15 -0.31 3.48
CA GLY A 111 12.50 0.10 3.11
C GLY A 111 13.56 -0.52 4.04
N PRO A 112 14.86 -0.20 3.86
CA PRO A 112 15.83 -0.51 4.89
C PRO A 112 15.46 0.27 6.15
N ALA A 113 15.20 -0.42 7.26
CA ALA A 113 14.94 0.22 8.55
C ALA A 113 16.00 1.30 8.78
N ALA A 114 15.55 2.55 8.99
CA ALA A 114 16.44 3.57 9.50
C ALA A 114 17.06 3.03 10.80
N PRO A 115 18.39 3.10 10.98
CA PRO A 115 19.00 2.62 12.20
C PRO A 115 18.32 3.33 13.36
N ALA A 116 17.76 2.56 14.29
CA ALA A 116 17.22 3.08 15.52
C ALA A 116 18.35 3.84 16.21
N THR A 117 18.28 5.17 16.19
CA THR A 117 19.20 6.00 16.95
C THR A 117 18.91 5.74 18.42
N ALA A 118 19.86 5.07 19.07
CA ALA A 118 19.90 4.82 20.50
C ALA A 118 20.00 6.12 21.31
#